data_AF-A0A258N9X3-F1
#
_entry.id   AF-A0A258N9X3-F1
#
_cell.length_a   1.000
_cell.length_b   1.000
_cell.length_c   1.000
_cell.angle_alpha   90.00
_cell.angle_beta   90.00
_cell.angle_gamma   90.00
#
_symmetry.space_group_name_H-M   'P 1'
#
loop_
_entity.id
_entity.type
_entity.pdbx_description
1 polymer ?
#
loop_
_entity_poly.entity_id
_entity_poly.type
_entity_poly.pdbx_seq_one_letter_code
_entity_poly.pdbx_strand_id
1 'polypeptide(L)'
;MGNTARQRAAGGCRVAEDPRLDARQARPLWTAAADALLHVRAAFTHDSTASLTFDLWKIPGRKYLSHAGSQLNIKAEHGSNRLRASLATALETGVAYGLTVPLDTHLRTRLTGYQAQANAIQGQWPPVAAKKVTRASLLHLHALQALDASQAGAHHRDIAGALFGVDAVRKRWTADSELRAQVRHLLTRAEGLMRGGYLALAGVRQHHIDVPRSAPGDEPAH
;
A
#
# COMPACT_ATOMS: atom_id res chain seq x y z
N MET A 1 -23.29 -23.03 6.59
CA MET A 1 -23.24 -22.25 5.34
C MET A 1 -23.56 -20.79 5.67
N GLY A 2 -22.54 -19.98 5.93
CA GLY A 2 -22.70 -18.55 6.23
C GLY A 2 -22.22 -17.74 5.04
N ASN A 3 -23.17 -17.13 4.33
CA ASN A 3 -22.91 -16.22 3.21
C ASN A 3 -22.27 -14.94 3.76
N THR A 4 -20.94 -14.89 3.85
CA THR A 4 -20.21 -13.64 4.08
C THR A 4 -20.34 -12.81 2.82
N ALA A 5 -21.39 -11.99 2.78
CA ALA A 5 -21.55 -10.95 1.79
C ALA A 5 -20.23 -10.18 1.71
N ARG A 6 -19.50 -10.36 0.60
CA ARG A 6 -18.38 -9.48 0.23
C ARG A 6 -19.00 -8.10 -0.01
N GLN A 7 -19.19 -7.32 1.05
CA GLN A 7 -19.40 -5.90 0.91
C GLN A 7 -18.11 -5.36 0.29
N ARG A 8 -18.12 -5.22 -1.03
CA ARG A 8 -17.17 -4.36 -1.73
C ARG A 8 -17.47 -2.96 -1.22
N ALA A 9 -16.72 -2.50 -0.22
CA ALA A 9 -16.77 -1.09 0.13
C ALA A 9 -16.50 -0.29 -1.15
N ALA A 10 -17.33 0.71 -1.44
CA ALA A 10 -17.23 1.49 -2.67
C ALA A 10 -15.81 2.06 -2.90
N GLY A 11 -15.04 2.25 -1.82
CA GLY A 11 -13.66 2.70 -1.84
C GLY A 11 -12.57 1.61 -1.81
N GLY A 12 -12.88 0.31 -1.93
CA GLY A 12 -11.88 -0.75 -2.09
C GLY A 12 -11.11 -1.19 -0.83
N CYS A 13 -11.38 -0.61 0.34
CA CYS A 13 -10.90 -1.12 1.63
C CYS A 13 -11.83 -2.20 2.20
N ARG A 14 -11.32 -3.18 2.96
CA ARG A 14 -12.18 -4.12 3.71
C ARG A 14 -12.90 -3.48 4.88
N VAL A 15 -12.26 -2.48 5.49
CA VAL A 15 -12.81 -1.68 6.58
C VAL A 15 -12.57 -0.21 6.24
N ALA A 16 -13.59 0.64 6.41
CA ALA A 16 -13.44 2.07 6.20
C ALA A 16 -12.49 2.65 7.26
N GLU A 17 -11.44 3.35 6.83
CA GLU A 17 -10.56 4.13 7.69
C GLU A 17 -11.11 5.56 7.83
N ASP A 18 -10.84 6.21 8.95
CA ASP A 18 -11.15 7.62 9.12
C ASP A 18 -10.19 8.46 8.24
N PRO A 19 -10.71 9.17 7.22
CA PRO A 19 -9.87 9.96 6.31
C PRO A 19 -9.22 11.17 6.98
N ARG A 20 -9.64 11.54 8.20
CA ARG A 20 -9.06 12.65 8.97
C ARG A 20 -7.79 12.26 9.75
N LEU A 21 -7.49 10.96 9.82
CA LEU A 21 -6.26 10.49 10.46
C LEU A 21 -5.03 10.89 9.66
N ASP A 22 -3.95 11.23 10.38
CA ASP A 22 -2.65 11.42 9.76
C ASP A 22 -2.25 10.17 8.97
N ALA A 23 -1.69 10.32 7.77
CA ALA A 23 -1.29 9.19 6.93
C ALA A 23 -0.27 8.24 7.61
N ARG A 24 0.49 8.74 8.59
CA ARG A 24 1.40 7.94 9.44
C ARG A 24 0.65 7.10 10.45
N GLN A 25 -0.59 7.43 10.77
CA GLN A 25 -1.47 6.70 11.68
C GLN A 25 -2.49 5.84 10.93
N ALA A 26 -3.06 6.32 9.82
CA ALA A 26 -4.05 5.58 9.01
C ALA A 26 -3.51 4.21 8.55
N ARG A 27 -4.37 3.18 8.58
CA ARG A 27 -3.96 1.79 8.29
C ARG A 27 -4.87 1.09 7.26
N PRO A 28 -5.08 1.68 6.07
CA PRO A 28 -5.97 1.08 5.08
C PRO A 28 -5.52 -0.34 4.70
N LEU A 29 -6.49 -1.25 4.80
CA LEU A 29 -6.39 -2.62 4.34
C LEU A 29 -7.26 -2.80 3.10
N TRP A 30 -6.65 -2.60 1.94
CA TRP A 30 -7.27 -2.81 0.63
C TRP A 30 -7.74 -4.26 0.47
N THR A 31 -8.87 -4.49 -0.20
CA THR A 31 -9.44 -5.83 -0.41
C THR A 31 -8.45 -6.77 -1.09
N ALA A 32 -7.77 -6.32 -2.14
CA ALA A 32 -6.77 -7.13 -2.83
C ALA A 32 -5.57 -7.48 -1.94
N ALA A 33 -5.12 -6.55 -1.09
CA ALA A 33 -4.03 -6.81 -0.15
C ALA A 33 -4.48 -7.76 0.97
N ALA A 34 -5.74 -7.68 1.39
CA ALA A 34 -6.30 -8.56 2.41
C ALA A 34 -6.50 -10.00 1.91
N ASP A 35 -6.93 -10.15 0.66
CA ASP A 35 -7.09 -11.46 0.01
C ASP A 35 -5.72 -12.11 -0.28
N ALA A 36 -4.64 -11.31 -0.23
CA ALA A 36 -3.25 -11.69 -0.43
C ALA A 36 -2.44 -11.84 0.86
N LEU A 37 -3.09 -11.86 2.03
CA LEU A 37 -2.35 -11.95 3.30
C LEU A 37 -1.78 -13.35 3.50
N LEU A 38 -0.56 -13.40 4.01
CA LEU A 38 -0.02 -14.62 4.61
C LEU A 38 -0.77 -14.91 5.91
N HIS A 39 -1.25 -16.15 6.06
CA HIS A 39 -1.95 -16.58 7.25
C HIS A 39 -1.05 -17.43 8.15
N VAL A 40 -0.99 -17.07 9.43
CA VAL A 40 -0.29 -17.79 10.49
C VAL A 40 -1.33 -18.57 11.29
N ARG A 41 -1.16 -19.89 11.37
CA ARG A 41 -2.12 -20.79 12.01
C ARG A 41 -1.39 -21.77 12.90
N ALA A 42 -2.03 -22.20 14.00
CA ALA A 42 -1.51 -23.32 14.77
C ALA A 42 -1.36 -24.54 13.86
N ALA A 43 -0.20 -25.19 13.92
CA ALA A 43 0.07 -26.43 13.22
C ALA A 43 -0.36 -27.60 14.11
N PHE A 44 -1.12 -28.53 13.55
CA PHE A 44 -1.30 -29.84 14.19
C PHE A 44 -0.05 -30.64 13.91
N THR A 45 0.84 -30.74 14.90
CA THR A 45 2.10 -31.48 14.78
C THR A 45 1.81 -32.96 14.56
N HIS A 46 1.99 -33.47 13.35
CA HIS A 46 2.39 -34.86 13.17
C HIS A 46 3.90 -34.88 13.27
N ASP A 47 4.39 -35.19 14.47
CA ASP A 47 5.74 -35.69 14.76
C ASP A 47 6.88 -35.04 13.95
N SER A 48 7.12 -33.74 14.17
CA SER A 48 8.23 -33.00 13.57
C SER A 48 9.10 -32.38 14.66
N THR A 49 10.36 -32.81 14.70
CA THR A 49 11.40 -32.41 15.64
C THR A 49 11.90 -30.97 15.48
N ALA A 50 11.42 -30.23 14.47
CA ALA A 50 11.79 -28.83 14.21
C ALA A 50 10.54 -27.94 14.03
N SER A 51 9.62 -28.00 14.99
CA SER A 51 8.43 -27.14 14.97
C SER A 51 8.78 -25.72 15.43
N LEU A 52 8.71 -24.74 14.51
CA LEU A 52 8.81 -23.34 14.87
C LEU A 52 7.63 -22.95 15.75
N THR A 53 7.92 -22.37 16.92
CA THR A 53 6.90 -21.88 17.84
C THR A 53 6.57 -20.42 17.57
N PHE A 54 5.30 -20.07 17.65
CA PHE A 54 4.84 -18.71 17.44
C PHE A 54 5.15 -17.86 18.68
N ASP A 55 5.64 -16.65 18.47
CA ASP A 55 5.78 -15.66 19.53
C ASP A 55 5.57 -14.27 18.91
N LEU A 56 4.47 -13.63 19.29
CA LEU A 56 4.12 -12.29 18.82
C LEU A 56 5.20 -11.26 19.14
N TRP A 57 5.92 -11.44 20.26
CA TRP A 57 6.91 -10.50 20.74
C TRP A 57 8.25 -10.65 20.03
N LYS A 58 8.54 -11.81 19.43
CA LYS A 58 9.72 -11.99 18.55
C LYS A 58 9.67 -11.09 17.34
N ILE A 59 8.49 -10.68 16.86
CA ILE A 59 8.31 -9.80 15.70
C ILE A 59 8.75 -8.36 16.06
N PRO A 60 9.86 -7.84 15.51
CA PRO A 60 10.39 -6.54 15.90
C PRO A 60 9.55 -5.39 15.35
N GLY A 61 9.62 -4.26 16.06
CA GLY A 61 8.98 -3.01 15.65
C GLY A 61 7.58 -2.79 16.23
N ARG A 62 6.95 -1.70 15.77
CA ARG A 62 5.62 -1.27 16.23
C ARG A 62 4.57 -2.18 15.61
N LYS A 63 3.79 -2.84 16.46
CA LYS A 63 2.75 -3.80 16.07
C LYS A 63 1.37 -3.17 16.24
N TYR A 64 0.49 -3.43 15.29
CA TYR A 64 -0.91 -3.05 15.30
C TYR A 64 -1.74 -4.29 15.03
N LEU A 65 -2.74 -4.53 15.86
CA LEU A 65 -3.68 -5.62 15.72
C LEU A 65 -5.06 -5.05 15.44
N SER A 66 -5.77 -5.69 14.52
CA SER A 66 -7.14 -5.33 14.18
C SER A 66 -7.96 -6.60 14.02
N HIS A 67 -9.20 -6.57 14.47
CA HIS A 67 -10.11 -7.71 14.37
C HIS A 67 -10.67 -7.83 12.95
N ALA A 68 -10.63 -9.03 12.38
CA ALA A 68 -11.04 -9.32 11.01
C ALA A 68 -12.03 -10.50 10.96
N GLY A 69 -13.11 -10.42 11.73
CA GLY A 69 -14.11 -11.49 11.83
C GLY A 69 -13.59 -12.65 12.66
N SER A 70 -13.21 -13.78 12.06
CA SER A 70 -12.70 -14.95 12.77
C SER A 70 -11.17 -14.99 12.91
N GLN A 71 -10.49 -13.92 12.50
CA GLN A 71 -9.02 -13.80 12.48
C GLN A 71 -8.59 -12.43 13.00
N LEU A 72 -7.33 -12.30 13.36
CA LEU A 72 -6.69 -11.04 13.71
C LEU A 72 -5.72 -10.63 12.60
N ASN A 73 -5.85 -9.42 12.06
CA ASN A 73 -4.84 -8.89 11.15
C ASN A 73 -3.76 -8.19 11.96
N ILE A 74 -2.50 -8.59 11.73
CA ILE A 74 -1.33 -7.91 12.27
C ILE A 74 -0.67 -7.06 11.19
N LYS A 75 -0.26 -5.86 11.59
CA LYS A 75 0.71 -5.04 10.88
C LYS A 75 1.89 -4.76 11.80
N ALA A 76 3.11 -5.04 11.35
CA ALA A 76 4.33 -4.63 12.06
C ALA A 76 5.21 -3.75 11.18
N GLU A 77 5.80 -2.71 11.78
CA GLU A 77 6.66 -1.74 11.09
C GLU A 77 8.00 -1.58 11.83
N HIS A 78 9.10 -1.74 11.09
CA HIS A 78 10.46 -1.53 11.57
C HIS A 78 11.29 -0.83 10.49
N GLY A 79 11.49 0.48 10.62
CA GLY A 79 12.12 1.29 9.57
C GLY A 79 11.31 1.25 8.26
N SER A 80 11.96 0.86 7.15
CA SER A 80 11.33 0.69 5.84
C SER A 80 10.65 -0.67 5.64
N ASN A 81 10.82 -1.59 6.61
CA ASN A 81 10.26 -2.93 6.59
C ASN A 81 8.84 -2.96 7.16
N ARG A 82 7.97 -3.74 6.52
CA ARG A 82 6.56 -3.87 6.88
C ARG A 82 6.10 -5.32 6.75
N LEU A 83 5.40 -5.80 7.76
CA LEU A 83 4.73 -7.10 7.80
C LEU A 83 3.24 -6.82 7.81
N ARG A 84 2.49 -7.58 7.00
CA ARG A 84 1.04 -7.69 7.11
C ARG A 84 0.70 -9.16 7.03
N ALA A 85 0.07 -9.69 8.06
CA ALA A 85 -0.34 -11.09 8.10
C ALA A 85 -1.70 -11.22 8.79
N SER A 86 -2.34 -12.35 8.59
CA SER A 86 -3.55 -12.75 9.29
C SER A 86 -3.20 -13.86 10.28
N LEU A 87 -3.56 -13.68 11.55
CA LEU A 87 -3.33 -14.61 12.63
C LEU A 87 -4.65 -15.33 12.93
N ALA A 88 -4.61 -16.66 13.02
CA ALA A 88 -5.72 -17.41 13.58
C ALA A 88 -5.96 -17.00 15.04
N THR A 89 -7.22 -16.95 15.48
CA THR A 89 -7.56 -16.58 16.86
C THR A 89 -7.08 -17.59 17.90
N ALA A 90 -6.93 -18.86 17.52
CA ALA A 90 -6.39 -19.92 18.37
C ALA A 90 -4.85 -19.96 18.43
N LEU A 91 -4.17 -18.95 17.87
CA LEU A 91 -2.71 -18.91 17.82
C LEU A 91 -2.16 -18.34 19.14
N GLU A 92 -1.61 -19.20 19.97
CA GLU A 92 -1.00 -18.85 21.26
C GLU A 92 0.53 -18.80 21.17
N THR A 93 1.16 -18.03 22.05
CA THR A 93 2.62 -18.01 22.18
C THR A 93 3.13 -19.38 22.61
N GLY A 94 4.18 -19.88 21.97
CA GLY A 94 4.77 -21.19 22.23
C GLY A 94 4.17 -22.33 21.42
N VAL A 95 3.03 -22.12 20.76
CA VAL A 95 2.40 -23.15 19.92
C VAL A 95 3.12 -23.27 18.58
N ALA A 96 3.31 -24.50 18.11
CA ALA A 96 3.82 -24.77 16.77
C ALA A 96 2.91 -24.12 15.71
N TYR A 97 3.49 -23.45 14.72
CA TYR A 97 2.69 -22.78 13.69
C TYR A 97 3.09 -23.18 12.28
N GLY A 98 2.12 -23.08 11.38
CA GLY A 98 2.30 -23.18 9.94
C GLY A 98 1.94 -21.87 9.26
N LEU A 99 2.53 -21.65 8.09
CA LEU A 99 2.22 -20.53 7.22
C LEU A 99 1.44 -21.04 6.01
N THR A 100 0.30 -20.40 5.72
CA THR A 100 -0.48 -20.68 4.52
C THR A 100 -0.61 -19.39 3.72
N VAL A 101 -0.39 -19.45 2.42
CA VAL A 101 -0.56 -18.33 1.50
C VAL A 101 -1.66 -18.65 0.50
N PRO A 102 -2.45 -17.66 0.06
CA PRO A 102 -3.46 -17.86 -0.95
C PRO A 102 -2.81 -18.24 -2.28
N LEU A 103 -3.36 -19.29 -2.92
CA LEU A 103 -2.98 -19.67 -4.27
C LEU A 103 -3.76 -18.79 -5.25
N ASP A 104 -3.07 -17.85 -5.87
CA ASP A 104 -3.64 -16.95 -6.88
C ASP A 104 -2.75 -16.89 -8.13
N THR A 105 -3.24 -16.23 -9.18
CA THR A 105 -2.51 -16.04 -10.45
C THR A 105 -1.22 -15.24 -10.30
N HIS A 106 -1.02 -14.56 -9.17
CA HIS A 106 0.14 -13.73 -8.85
C HIS A 106 1.10 -14.39 -7.85
N LEU A 107 0.88 -15.64 -7.45
CA LEU A 107 1.68 -16.33 -6.44
C LEU A 107 3.18 -16.24 -6.75
N ARG A 108 3.58 -16.53 -7.99
CA ARG A 108 4.99 -16.51 -8.41
C ARG A 108 5.63 -15.13 -8.20
N THR A 109 4.93 -14.07 -8.57
CA THR A 109 5.41 -12.69 -8.41
C THR A 109 5.45 -12.26 -6.93
N ARG A 110 4.61 -12.85 -6.07
CA ARG A 110 4.53 -12.52 -4.65
C ARG A 110 5.37 -13.41 -3.75
N LEU A 111 5.94 -14.51 -4.25
CA LEU A 111 6.63 -15.51 -3.44
C LEU A 111 7.76 -14.90 -2.61
N THR A 112 8.59 -14.04 -3.21
CA THR A 112 9.65 -13.32 -2.50
C THR A 112 9.10 -12.44 -1.38
N GLY A 113 7.94 -11.80 -1.60
CA GLY A 113 7.23 -11.03 -0.58
C GLY A 113 6.73 -11.90 0.58
N TYR A 114 6.16 -13.08 0.28
CA TYR A 114 5.75 -14.03 1.30
C TYR A 114 6.92 -14.58 2.11
N GLN A 115 8.05 -14.90 1.46
CA GLN A 115 9.27 -15.31 2.15
C GLN A 115 9.78 -14.23 3.11
N ALA A 116 9.80 -12.97 2.67
CA ALA A 116 10.17 -11.85 3.54
C ALA A 116 9.23 -11.70 4.75
N GLN A 117 7.91 -11.91 4.56
CA GLN A 117 6.94 -11.88 5.66
C GLN A 117 7.10 -13.07 6.62
N ALA A 118 7.40 -14.26 6.10
CA ALA A 118 7.68 -15.45 6.90
C ALA A 118 8.90 -15.24 7.81
N ASN A 119 9.98 -14.69 7.26
CA ASN A 119 11.18 -14.35 8.03
C ASN A 119 10.88 -13.29 9.10
N ALA A 120 10.07 -12.28 8.76
CA ALA A 120 9.65 -11.25 9.71
C ALA A 120 8.85 -11.81 10.90
N ILE A 121 8.05 -12.87 10.70
CA ILE A 121 7.33 -13.56 11.78
C ILE A 121 8.31 -14.25 12.75
N GLN A 122 9.43 -14.73 12.24
CA GLN A 122 10.54 -15.31 13.05
C GLN A 122 11.45 -14.23 13.65
N GLY A 123 11.14 -12.96 13.45
CA GLY A 123 11.92 -11.81 13.88
C GLY A 123 13.16 -11.51 13.04
N GLN A 124 13.27 -12.15 11.88
CA GLN A 124 14.35 -11.92 10.93
C GLN A 124 13.93 -10.87 9.90
N TRP A 125 14.14 -9.60 10.24
CA TRP A 125 14.02 -8.52 9.26
C TRP A 125 15.27 -8.41 8.40
N PRO A 126 15.14 -8.08 7.10
CA PRO A 126 16.29 -7.64 6.33
C PRO A 126 16.82 -6.31 6.90
N PRO A 127 18.11 -5.99 6.71
CA PRO A 127 18.68 -4.71 7.10
C PRO A 127 17.82 -3.54 6.58
N VAL A 128 17.60 -2.53 7.44
CA VAL A 128 16.81 -1.36 7.05
C VAL A 128 17.58 -0.58 5.98
N ALA A 129 17.10 -0.63 4.75
CA ALA A 129 17.68 0.11 3.64
C ALA A 129 16.79 1.29 3.23
N ALA A 130 17.43 2.36 2.75
CA ALA A 130 16.73 3.45 2.08
C ALA A 130 16.07 2.90 0.80
N LYS A 131 14.76 3.10 0.68
CA LYS A 131 14.05 2.76 -0.56
C LYS A 131 14.31 3.86 -1.58
N LYS A 132 14.78 3.48 -2.79
CA LYS A 132 14.90 4.41 -3.91
C LYS A 132 13.52 4.98 -4.23
N VAL A 133 13.41 6.31 -4.22
CA VAL A 133 12.18 6.98 -4.63
C VAL A 133 12.13 6.95 -6.16
N THR A 134 11.10 6.35 -6.72
CA THR A 134 10.91 6.29 -8.18
C THR A 134 10.33 7.60 -8.69
N ARG A 135 10.55 7.90 -9.98
CA ARG A 135 9.93 9.04 -10.65
C ARG A 135 8.40 8.99 -10.54
N ALA A 136 7.81 7.81 -10.69
CA ALA A 136 6.37 7.60 -10.52
C ALA A 136 5.90 7.97 -9.11
N SER A 137 6.63 7.56 -8.06
CA SER A 137 6.29 7.90 -6.68
C SER A 137 6.35 9.42 -6.42
N LEU A 138 7.35 10.12 -6.96
CA LEU A 138 7.42 11.59 -6.88
C LEU A 138 6.25 12.25 -7.62
N LEU A 139 5.91 11.75 -8.81
CA LEU A 139 4.78 12.27 -9.58
C LEU A 139 3.46 12.11 -8.81
N HIS A 140 3.24 10.95 -8.17
CA HIS A 140 2.07 10.73 -7.33
C HIS A 140 2.06 11.64 -6.10
N LEU A 141 3.20 11.84 -5.44
CA LEU A 141 3.31 12.74 -4.31
C LEU A 141 3.00 14.19 -4.70
N HIS A 142 3.58 14.70 -5.78
CA HIS A 142 3.32 16.05 -6.26
C HIS A 142 1.87 16.24 -6.71
N ALA A 143 1.25 15.20 -7.29
CA ALA A 143 -0.17 15.23 -7.63
C ALA A 143 -1.04 15.41 -6.37
N LEU A 144 -0.76 14.65 -5.30
CA LEU A 144 -1.45 14.80 -4.02
C LEU A 144 -1.22 16.19 -3.41
N GLN A 145 0.01 16.68 -3.37
CA GLN A 145 0.31 18.03 -2.86
C GLN A 145 -0.38 19.14 -3.66
N ALA A 146 -0.45 19.01 -5.00
CA ALA A 146 -1.17 19.95 -5.84
C ALA A 146 -2.68 19.93 -5.56
N LEU A 147 -3.26 18.75 -5.33
CA LEU A 147 -4.67 18.60 -4.97
C LEU A 147 -4.97 19.22 -3.61
N ASP A 148 -4.15 18.92 -2.59
CA ASP A 148 -4.30 19.48 -1.25
C ASP A 148 -4.25 21.02 -1.29
N ALA A 149 -3.28 21.58 -2.02
CA ALA A 149 -3.17 23.03 -2.20
C ALA A 149 -4.37 23.62 -2.96
N SER A 150 -4.85 22.96 -4.02
CA SER A 150 -6.04 23.39 -4.75
C SER A 150 -7.30 23.35 -3.90
N GLN A 151 -7.48 22.33 -3.05
CA GLN A 151 -8.60 22.23 -2.12
C GLN A 151 -8.54 23.28 -1.01
N ALA A 152 -7.33 23.73 -0.65
CA ALA A 152 -7.12 24.89 0.21
C ALA A 152 -7.29 26.25 -0.51
N GLY A 153 -7.66 26.26 -1.79
CA GLY A 153 -7.93 27.48 -2.56
C GLY A 153 -6.71 28.13 -3.21
N ALA A 154 -5.55 27.47 -3.22
CA ALA A 154 -4.34 28.01 -3.84
C ALA A 154 -4.49 28.12 -5.37
N HIS A 155 -3.96 29.20 -5.95
CA HIS A 155 -3.94 29.34 -7.40
C HIS A 155 -2.80 28.53 -8.03
N HIS A 156 -2.89 28.25 -9.33
CA HIS A 156 -1.88 27.45 -10.04
C HIS A 156 -0.45 27.99 -9.88
N ARG A 157 -0.29 29.31 -9.76
CA ARG A 157 1.01 29.95 -9.58
C ARG A 157 1.60 29.65 -8.19
N ASP A 158 0.76 29.64 -7.16
CA ASP A 158 1.16 29.33 -5.78
C ASP A 158 1.57 27.86 -5.66
N ILE A 159 0.78 26.98 -6.27
CA ILE A 159 1.09 25.54 -6.38
C ILE A 159 2.44 25.35 -7.07
N ALA A 160 2.68 26.03 -8.20
CA ALA A 160 3.97 25.98 -8.89
C ALA A 160 5.12 26.47 -8.00
N GLY A 161 4.90 27.53 -7.21
CA GLY A 161 5.91 28.09 -6.32
C GLY A 161 6.29 27.12 -5.21
N ALA A 162 5.31 26.41 -4.65
CA ALA A 162 5.53 25.40 -3.61
C ALA A 162 6.25 24.14 -4.15
N LEU A 163 5.90 23.68 -5.36
CA LEU A 163 6.44 22.44 -5.93
C LEU A 163 7.77 22.61 -6.66
N PHE A 164 7.95 23.73 -7.37
CA PHE A 164 9.10 23.95 -8.26
C PHE A 164 9.99 25.13 -7.84
N GLY A 165 9.61 25.83 -6.77
CA GLY A 165 10.34 26.98 -6.24
C GLY A 165 9.89 28.31 -6.83
N VAL A 166 9.85 29.33 -5.97
CA VAL A 166 9.38 30.68 -6.31
C VAL A 166 10.23 31.33 -7.41
N ASP A 167 11.55 31.10 -7.42
CA ASP A 167 12.44 31.67 -8.44
C ASP A 167 12.23 31.06 -9.82
N ALA A 168 11.91 29.77 -9.89
CA ALA A 168 11.55 29.12 -11.16
C ALA A 168 10.27 29.73 -11.73
N VAL A 169 9.25 29.94 -10.89
CA VAL A 169 8.00 30.60 -11.27
C VAL A 169 8.24 32.04 -11.72
N ARG A 170 9.05 32.82 -11.01
CA ARG A 170 9.37 34.20 -11.41
C ARG A 170 9.98 34.28 -12.81
N LYS A 171 10.87 33.35 -13.15
CA LYS A 171 11.60 33.34 -14.43
C LYS A 171 10.81 32.74 -15.59
N ARG A 172 9.93 31.76 -15.32
CA ARG A 172 9.36 30.87 -16.35
C ARG A 172 7.82 30.85 -16.37
N TRP A 173 7.11 31.65 -15.57
CA TRP A 173 5.65 31.64 -15.55
C TRP A 173 5.06 32.57 -16.61
N THR A 174 4.51 31.98 -17.68
CA THR A 174 3.80 32.68 -18.76
C THR A 174 2.51 31.92 -19.11
N ALA A 175 1.69 32.47 -20.01
CA ALA A 175 0.41 31.87 -20.39
C ALA A 175 0.55 30.42 -20.92
N ASP A 176 1.61 30.17 -21.69
CA ASP A 176 1.90 28.88 -22.33
C ASP A 176 3.15 28.19 -21.77
N SER A 177 3.49 28.46 -20.50
CA SER A 177 4.71 27.89 -19.93
C SER A 177 4.58 26.41 -19.58
N GLU A 178 5.73 25.73 -19.69
CA GLU A 178 5.93 24.34 -19.29
C GLU A 178 5.53 24.11 -17.81
N LEU A 179 5.83 25.06 -16.90
CA LEU A 179 5.41 24.99 -15.50
C LEU A 179 3.89 24.99 -15.33
N ARG A 180 3.17 25.81 -16.12
CA ARG A 180 1.71 25.86 -16.07
C ARG A 180 1.11 24.56 -16.62
N ALA A 181 1.72 23.98 -17.65
CA ALA A 181 1.34 22.67 -18.16
C ALA A 181 1.58 21.55 -17.14
N GLN A 182 2.71 21.54 -16.43
CA GLN A 182 3.00 20.58 -15.37
C GLN A 182 1.97 20.66 -14.23
N VAL A 183 1.64 21.87 -13.74
CA VAL A 183 0.62 22.03 -12.69
C VAL A 183 -0.74 21.51 -13.15
N ARG A 184 -1.16 21.83 -14.38
CA ARG A 184 -2.42 21.30 -14.94
C ARG A 184 -2.39 19.77 -15.03
N HIS A 185 -1.28 19.19 -15.46
CA HIS A 185 -1.13 17.74 -15.54
C HIS A 185 -1.22 17.08 -14.16
N LEU A 186 -0.56 17.65 -13.14
CA LEU A 186 -0.61 17.16 -11.76
C LEU A 186 -2.04 17.20 -11.20
N LEU A 187 -2.75 18.31 -11.39
CA LEU A 187 -4.14 18.46 -10.93
C LEU A 187 -5.07 17.46 -11.61
N THR A 188 -5.03 17.36 -12.94
CA THR A 188 -5.84 16.37 -13.69
C THR A 188 -5.55 14.94 -13.23
N ARG A 189 -4.26 14.61 -13.02
CA ARG A 189 -3.86 13.29 -12.51
C ARG A 189 -4.39 13.05 -11.11
N ALA A 190 -4.27 14.03 -10.21
CA ALA A 190 -4.72 13.91 -8.84
C ALA A 190 -6.24 13.73 -8.72
N GLU A 191 -7.00 14.49 -9.50
CA GLU A 191 -8.44 14.32 -9.60
C GLU A 191 -8.83 12.93 -10.13
N GLY A 192 -8.12 12.45 -11.17
CA GLY A 192 -8.33 11.11 -11.70
C GLY A 192 -8.06 10.02 -10.65
N LEU A 193 -7.00 10.20 -9.85
CA LEU A 193 -6.71 9.32 -8.72
C LEU A 193 -7.84 9.39 -7.68
N MET A 194 -8.23 10.57 -7.22
CA MET A 194 -9.28 10.80 -6.22
C MET A 194 -10.64 10.21 -6.66
N ARG A 195 -10.99 10.33 -7.95
CA ARG A 195 -12.22 9.79 -8.55
C ARG A 195 -12.19 8.27 -8.80
N GLY A 196 -11.27 7.55 -8.16
CA GLY A 196 -11.20 6.09 -8.16
C GLY A 196 -10.02 5.50 -8.92
N GLY A 197 -9.16 6.32 -9.55
CA GLY A 197 -7.90 5.86 -10.14
C GLY A 197 -6.95 5.24 -9.10
N TYR A 198 -7.05 5.63 -7.82
CA TYR A 198 -6.27 5.02 -6.74
C TYR A 198 -6.52 3.51 -6.57
N LEU A 199 -7.68 2.99 -7.01
CA LEU A 199 -8.01 1.56 -6.89
C LEU A 199 -7.06 0.67 -7.70
N ALA A 200 -6.51 1.18 -8.80
CA ALA A 200 -5.48 0.47 -9.57
C ALA A 200 -4.15 0.44 -8.80
N LEU A 201 -3.76 1.56 -8.17
CA LEU A 201 -2.56 1.63 -7.30
C LEU A 201 -2.68 0.72 -6.07
N ALA A 202 -3.90 0.59 -5.52
CA ALA A 202 -4.21 -0.31 -4.43
C ALA A 202 -4.31 -1.79 -4.84
N GLY A 203 -4.20 -2.09 -6.14
CA GLY A 203 -4.36 -3.44 -6.69
C GLY A 203 -5.79 -3.99 -6.61
N VAL A 204 -6.79 -3.15 -6.31
CA VAL A 204 -8.21 -3.52 -6.17
C VAL A 204 -8.87 -3.69 -7.53
N ARG A 205 -8.54 -2.82 -8.49
CA ARG A 205 -8.86 -3.04 -9.90
C ARG A 205 -7.68 -3.75 -10.55
N GLN A 206 -7.92 -4.95 -11.07
CA GLN A 206 -7.00 -5.55 -12.02
C GLN A 206 -6.92 -4.61 -13.22
N HIS A 207 -5.71 -4.33 -13.70
CA HIS A 207 -5.52 -3.69 -15.00
C HIS A 207 -6.09 -4.63 -16.07
N HIS A 208 -7.39 -4.58 -16.35
CA HIS A 208 -7.89 -4.90 -17.68
C HIS A 208 -7.61 -3.64 -18.51
N ILE A 209 -6.42 -3.59 -19.10
CA ILE A 209 -6.10 -2.55 -20.07
C ILE A 209 -6.82 -2.93 -21.37
N ASP A 210 -8.11 -2.61 -21.47
CA ASP A 210 -8.60 -2.16 -22.77
C ASP A 210 -7.98 -0.79 -22.97
N VAL A 211 -6.88 -0.71 -23.73
CA VAL A 211 -6.14 0.52 -23.99
C VAL A 211 -7.05 1.48 -24.77
N PRO A 212 -7.50 2.62 -24.20
CA PRO A 212 -7.86 3.76 -25.03
C PRO A 212 -6.56 4.53 -25.27
N ARG A 213 -6.09 4.54 -26.53
CA ARG A 213 -4.91 5.28 -27.05
C ARG A 213 -4.08 6.04 -26.01
N SER A 214 -2.90 5.49 -25.69
CA SER A 214 -1.88 6.15 -24.87
C SER A 214 -1.61 7.58 -25.33
N ALA A 215 -1.66 8.52 -24.39
CA ALA A 215 -1.06 9.84 -24.54
C ALA A 215 0.47 9.69 -24.53
N PRO A 216 1.21 10.51 -25.31
CA PRO A 216 2.64 10.30 -25.53
C PRO A 216 3.44 10.61 -24.27
N GLY A 217 4.17 9.62 -23.74
CA GLY A 217 5.06 9.80 -22.59
C GLY A 217 5.31 8.56 -21.72
N ASP A 218 4.51 7.50 -21.86
CA ASP A 218 4.66 6.24 -21.09
C ASP A 218 5.26 5.11 -21.95
N GLU A 219 6.46 5.31 -22.52
CA GLU A 219 7.29 4.21 -22.99
C GLU A 219 8.44 3.95 -22.00
N PRO A 220 8.63 2.71 -21.53
CA PRO A 220 9.81 2.35 -20.75
C PRO A 220 11.04 2.33 -21.67
N ALA A 221 12.10 3.03 -21.26
CA ALA A 221 13.40 2.88 -21.89
C ALA A 221 13.87 1.43 -21.72
N HIS A 222 14.23 0.80 -22.83
CA HIS A 222 14.79 -0.55 -22.93
C HIS A 222 16.07 -0.72 -22.12
#